data_AF-A0A1B8V7Y4-F1
#
_entry.id   AF-A0A1B8V7Y4-F1
#
_cell.length_a   1.000
_cell.length_b   1.000
_cell.length_c   1.000
_cell.angle_alpha   90.00
_cell.angle_beta   90.00
_cell.angle_gamma   90.00
#
_symmetry.space_group_name_H-M   'P 1'
#
loop_
_entity.id
_entity.type
_entity.pdbx_description
1 polymer ?
#
loop_
_entity_poly.entity_id
_entity_poly.type
_entity_poly.pdbx_seq_one_letter_code
_entity_poly.pdbx_strand_id
1 'polypeptide(L)' 'MSDQSAPEQKVDRRHFNNPHLTIAAAGAEAAQKGLPVHACPYKHPAMLASWLKGYRQAQQLTLNL' A
#
# COMPACT_ATOMS: atom_id res chain seq x y z
N MET A 1 -26.70 26.81 -24.36
CA MET A 1 -26.28 25.99 -23.20
C MET A 1 -25.40 24.89 -23.77
N SER A 2 -24.07 25.06 -23.70
CA SER A 2 -23.11 24.17 -24.33
C SER A 2 -22.68 23.10 -23.34
N ASP A 3 -23.00 21.84 -23.64
CA ASP A 3 -22.64 20.68 -22.82
C ASP A 3 -21.14 20.41 -22.96
N GLN A 4 -20.39 20.68 -21.89
CA GLN A 4 -18.96 20.43 -21.78
C GLN A 4 -18.77 19.03 -21.20
N SER A 5 -18.81 18.02 -22.06
CA SER A 5 -18.49 16.65 -21.67
C SER A 5 -16.98 16.54 -21.45
N ALA A 6 -16.56 16.52 -20.18
CA ALA A 6 -15.17 16.35 -19.80
C ALA A 6 -14.62 15.01 -20.34
N PRO A 7 -13.35 14.94 -20.81
CA PRO A 7 -12.79 13.69 -21.29
C PRO A 7 -12.67 12.72 -20.11
N GLU A 8 -13.42 11.62 -20.16
CA GLU A 8 -13.28 10.50 -19.24
C GLU A 8 -11.84 9.97 -19.36
N GLN A 9 -11.00 10.33 -18.38
CA GLN A 9 -9.69 9.72 -18.22
C GLN A 9 -9.93 8.23 -18.01
N LYS A 10 -9.66 7.41 -19.03
CA LYS A 10 -9.57 5.96 -18.87
C LYS A 10 -8.49 5.67 -17.85
N VAL A 11 -8.90 5.47 -16.60
CA VAL A 11 -8.03 5.01 -15.53
C VAL A 11 -7.36 3.74 -16.03
N ASP A 12 -6.04 3.80 -16.25
CA ASP A 12 -5.27 2.64 -16.66
C ASP A 12 -5.31 1.61 -15.53
N ARG A 13 -6.15 0.60 -15.70
CA ARG A 13 -6.39 -0.43 -14.70
C ARG A 13 -5.22 -1.40 -14.55
N ARG A 14 -4.18 -1.31 -15.40
CA ARG A 14 -3.00 -2.19 -15.33
C ARG A 14 -2.18 -1.96 -14.06
N HIS A 15 -2.22 -0.76 -13.50
CA HIS A 15 -1.55 -0.44 -12.23
C HIS A 15 -2.16 -1.15 -11.01
N PHE A 16 -3.43 -1.58 -11.09
CA PHE A 16 -4.07 -2.36 -10.01
C PHE A 16 -3.56 -3.80 -9.92
N ASN A 17 -2.83 -4.28 -10.94
CA ASN A 17 -2.21 -5.61 -10.92
C ASN A 17 -0.83 -5.62 -10.24
N ASN A 18 -0.39 -4.53 -9.59
CA ASN A 18 0.85 -4.53 -8.84
C ASN A 18 0.59 -4.95 -7.37
N PRO A 19 0.81 -6.22 -6.99
CA PRO A 19 0.52 -6.69 -5.64
C PRO A 19 1.40 -5.99 -4.59
N HIS A 20 2.57 -5.47 -4.97
CA HIS A 20 3.51 -4.86 -4.03
C HIS A 20 2.96 -3.60 -3.36
N LEU A 21 2.13 -2.83 -4.05
CA LEU A 21 1.48 -1.64 -3.47
C LEU A 21 0.46 -2.01 -2.41
N THR A 22 -0.42 -2.97 -2.72
CA THR A 22 -1.42 -3.49 -1.77
C THR A 22 -0.75 -4.12 -0.55
N ILE A 23 0.33 -4.87 -0.77
CA ILE A 23 1.08 -5.54 0.30
C ILE A 23 1.79 -4.51 1.19
N ALA A 24 2.35 -3.44 0.61
CA ALA A 24 2.93 -2.35 1.39
C ALA A 24 1.87 -1.64 2.25
N ALA A 25 0.68 -1.38 1.70
CA ALA A 25 -0.44 -0.80 2.45
C ALA A 25 -0.86 -1.71 3.63
N ALA A 26 -0.95 -3.02 3.41
CA ALA A 26 -1.22 -3.99 4.48
C ALA A 26 -0.14 -3.97 5.58
N GLY A 27 1.12 -3.75 5.21
CA GLY A 27 2.22 -3.55 6.16
C GLY A 27 2.07 -2.27 6.98
N ALA A 28 1.71 -1.17 6.33
CA ALA A 28 1.45 0.10 7.02
C ALA A 28 0.29 -0.02 8.03
N GLU A 29 -0.81 -0.68 7.64
CA GLU A 29 -1.92 -0.94 8.56
C GLU A 29 -1.52 -1.80 9.75
N ALA A 30 -0.70 -2.84 9.53
CA ALA A 30 -0.24 -3.70 10.61
C ALA A 30 0.60 -2.93 11.63
N ALA A 31 1.44 -1.99 11.19
CA ALA A 31 2.19 -1.11 12.07
C ALA A 31 1.26 -0.17 12.87
N GLN A 32 0.26 0.44 12.22
CA GLN A 32 -0.72 1.29 12.89
C GLN A 32 -1.54 0.53 13.94
N LYS A 33 -1.84 -0.75 13.69
CA LYS A 33 -2.52 -1.65 14.62
C LYS A 33 -1.60 -2.21 15.72
N GLY A 34 -0.30 -1.90 15.69
CA GLY A 34 0.68 -2.40 16.65
C GLY A 34 0.97 -3.91 16.53
N LEU A 35 0.66 -4.52 15.38
CA LEU A 35 0.96 -5.94 15.15
C LEU A 35 2.47 -6.14 15.06
N PRO A 36 3.03 -7.25 15.58
CA PRO A 36 4.46 -7.50 15.49
C PRO A 36 4.88 -7.92 14.06
N VAL A 37 6.15 -7.69 13.72
CA VAL A 37 6.70 -8.01 12.38
C VAL A 37 6.53 -9.48 11.99
N HIS A 38 6.61 -10.40 12.94
CA HIS A 38 6.45 -11.84 12.68
C HIS A 38 5.01 -12.25 12.34
N ALA A 39 4.02 -11.34 12.49
CA ALA A 39 2.64 -11.57 12.06
C ALA A 39 2.45 -11.37 10.54
N CYS A 40 3.52 -11.04 9.79
CA CYS A 40 3.46 -10.91 8.34
C CYS A 40 2.98 -12.23 7.69
N PRO A 41 1.89 -12.20 6.90
CA PRO A 41 1.32 -13.42 6.31
C PRO A 41 2.08 -13.89 5.05
N TYR A 42 2.99 -13.08 4.51
CA TYR A 42 3.63 -13.33 3.23
C TYR A 42 4.94 -14.10 3.39
N LYS A 43 4.99 -15.31 2.81
CA LYS A 43 6.20 -16.16 2.79
C LYS A 43 7.15 -15.85 1.64
N HIS A 44 6.65 -15.26 0.55
CA HIS A 44 7.46 -14.96 -0.63
C HIS A 44 8.38 -13.75 -0.35
N PRO A 45 9.70 -13.84 -0.58
CA PRO A 45 10.66 -12.80 -0.19
C PRO A 45 10.34 -11.40 -0.75
N ALA A 46 9.92 -11.31 -2.02
CA ALA A 46 9.58 -10.03 -2.64
C ALA A 46 8.32 -9.38 -2.04
N MET A 47 7.36 -10.19 -1.59
CA MET A 47 6.13 -9.71 -0.94
C MET A 47 6.43 -9.30 0.50
N LEU A 48 7.21 -10.10 1.22
CA LEU A 48 7.70 -9.78 2.56
C LEU A 48 8.44 -8.43 2.56
N ALA A 49 9.32 -8.20 1.59
CA ALA A 49 10.04 -6.93 1.44
C ALA A 49 9.10 -5.74 1.25
N SER A 50 8.08 -5.88 0.41
CA SER A 50 7.05 -4.84 0.21
C SER A 50 6.25 -4.57 1.49
N TRP A 51 5.87 -5.61 2.21
CA TRP A 51 5.14 -5.49 3.46
C TRP A 51 5.97 -4.77 4.53
N LEU A 52 7.23 -5.19 4.71
CA LEU A 52 8.17 -4.58 5.64
C LEU A 52 8.45 -3.11 5.31
N LYS A 53 8.46 -2.75 4.01
CA LYS A 53 8.63 -1.35 3.58
C LYS A 53 7.50 -0.48 4.13
N GLY A 54 6.24 -0.86 3.91
CA GLY A 54 5.10 -0.11 4.42
C GLY A 54 5.01 -0.10 5.95
N TYR A 55 5.32 -1.23 6.58
CA TYR A 55 5.35 -1.37 8.05
C TYR A 55 6.37 -0.42 8.69
N ARG A 56 7.58 -0.29 8.12
CA ARG A 56 8.59 0.66 8.59
C ARG A 56 8.20 2.11 8.33
N GLN A 57 7.65 2.41 7.16
CA GLN A 57 7.19 3.77 6.83
C GLN A 57 6.14 4.26 7.84
N ALA A 58 5.16 3.42 8.18
CA ALA A 58 4.14 3.76 9.16
C ALA A 58 4.73 3.93 10.57
N GLN A 59 5.63 3.06 11.02
CA GLN A 59 6.32 3.23 12.31
C GLN A 59 7.14 4.52 12.37
N GLN A 60 7.85 4.88 11.30
CA GLN A 60 8.62 6.12 11.25
C GLN A 60 7.72 7.35 11.37
N LEU A 61 6.54 7.33 10.75
CA LEU A 61 5.57 8.41 10.89
C LEU A 61 5.04 8.51 12.33
N THR A 62 4.78 7.38 13.00
CA THR A 62 4.39 7.36 14.41
C THR A 62 5.48 7.88 15.35
N LEU A 63 6.76 7.62 15.04
CA LEU A 63 7.90 8.10 15.84
C LEU A 63 8.18 9.60 15.69
N ASN A 64 7.70 10.23 14.61
CA ASN A 64 7.89 11.66 14.33
C ASN A 64 6.69 12.53 14.77
N LEU A 65 5.76 11.97 15.56
CA LEU A 65 4.61 12.64 16.15
C LEU A 65 4.80 12.74 17.67
#